data_AF-A0A937CH24-F1
#
_entry.id   AF-A0A937CH24-F1
#
_cell.length_a   1.000
_cell.length_b   1.000
_cell.length_c   1.000
_cell.angle_alpha   90.00
_cell.angle_beta   90.00
_cell.angle_gamma   90.00
#
_symmetry.space_group_name_H-M   'P 1'
#
loop_
_entity.id
_entity.type
_entity.pdbx_description
1 polymer ?
#
loop_
_entity_poly.entity_id
_entity_poly.type
_entity_poly.pdbx_seq_one_letter_code
_entity_poly.pdbx_strand_id
1 'polypeptide(L)'
;MSKKIDIGILRKALVKMTIKQAALYFKIPYSTLYKVCAENNLKSGVLVKRGPPSLSDGHIEDIIKSYLEGMSQEKIAAKTGLCQKTVSNVIRKSAHHLRTRSDAAKLREKEKGIDLQKQQAAAANAVRHAMNVIKLFSW
;
A
#
# COMPACT_ATOMS: atom_id res chain seq x y z
N MET A 1 0.77 35.44 30.34
CA MET A 1 -0.18 36.35 29.66
C MET A 1 -0.74 35.66 28.43
N SER A 2 -1.97 35.13 28.47
CA SER A 2 -2.62 34.61 27.26
C SER A 2 -3.06 35.78 26.38
N LYS A 3 -2.48 35.90 25.19
CA LYS A 3 -3.01 36.79 24.15
C LYS A 3 -4.46 36.35 23.88
N LYS A 4 -5.43 37.20 24.18
CA LYS A 4 -6.82 36.96 23.76
C LYS A 4 -6.84 37.02 22.24
N ILE A 5 -7.17 35.89 21.61
CA ILE A 5 -7.31 35.80 20.15
C ILE A 5 -8.73 36.22 19.81
N ASP A 6 -8.88 37.19 18.91
CA ASP A 6 -10.18 37.55 18.36
C ASP A 6 -10.67 36.41 17.44
N ILE A 7 -11.73 35.74 17.89
CA ILE A 7 -12.34 34.59 17.20
C ILE A 7 -12.88 35.00 15.82
N GLY A 8 -13.37 36.24 15.66
CA GLY A 8 -13.89 36.75 14.39
C GLY A 8 -12.77 36.93 13.36
N ILE A 9 -11.62 37.45 13.78
CA ILE A 9 -10.43 37.58 12.93
C ILE A 9 -9.90 36.19 12.54
N LEU A 10 -9.84 35.27 13.50
CA LEU A 10 -9.40 33.90 13.26
C LEU A 10 -10.31 33.17 12.25
N ARG A 11 -11.63 33.30 12.40
CA ARG A 11 -12.60 32.69 11.47
C ARG A 11 -12.41 33.19 10.04
N LYS A 12 -12.21 34.50 9.84
CA LYS A 12 -11.93 35.09 8.52
C LYS A 12 -10.62 34.57 7.91
N ALA A 13 -9.58 34.42 8.74
CA ALA A 13 -8.30 33.89 8.28
C ALA A 13 -8.41 32.43 7.81
N LEU A 14 -9.10 31.58 8.58
CA LEU A 14 -9.27 30.15 8.29
C LEU A 14 -10.07 29.84 7.01
N VAL A 15 -10.77 30.83 6.44
CA VAL A 15 -11.37 30.72 5.10
C VAL A 15 -10.28 30.62 4.02
N LYS A 16 -9.18 31.36 4.19
CA LYS A 16 -8.13 31.54 3.16
C LYS A 16 -6.86 30.73 3.42
N MET A 17 -6.64 30.25 4.65
CA MET A 17 -5.41 29.55 5.03
C MET A 17 -5.67 28.39 6.00
N THR A 18 -4.73 27.46 6.04
CA THR A 18 -4.74 26.34 7.00
C THR A 18 -4.49 26.82 8.43
N ILE A 19 -4.89 26.01 9.43
CA ILE A 19 -4.60 26.29 10.85
C ILE A 19 -3.09 26.47 11.09
N LYS A 20 -2.26 25.70 10.39
CA LYS A 20 -0.79 25.80 10.48
C LYS A 20 -0.28 27.15 9.97
N GLN A 21 -0.80 27.63 8.85
CA GLN A 21 -0.45 28.95 8.31
C GLN A 21 -0.96 30.09 9.19
N ALA A 22 -2.18 29.97 9.73
CA ALA A 22 -2.73 30.93 10.67
C ALA A 22 -1.86 31.04 11.94
N ALA A 23 -1.37 29.91 12.47
CA ALA A 23 -0.46 29.90 13.62
C ALA A 23 0.82 30.71 13.35
N LEU A 24 1.41 30.54 12.16
CA LEU A 24 2.57 31.30 11.73
C LEU A 24 2.25 32.80 11.57
N TYR A 25 1.12 33.11 10.93
CA TYR A 25 0.68 34.49 10.68
C TYR A 25 0.44 35.27 11.98
N PHE A 26 -0.29 34.68 12.92
CA PHE A 26 -0.57 35.29 14.22
C PHE A 26 0.63 35.21 15.20
N LYS A 27 1.70 34.49 14.83
CA LYS A 27 2.86 34.19 15.68
C LYS A 27 2.43 33.54 17.01
N ILE A 28 1.56 32.53 16.90
CA ILE A 28 1.02 31.75 18.02
C ILE A 28 1.42 30.29 17.85
N PRO A 29 1.80 29.58 18.93
CA PRO A 29 2.07 28.15 18.86
C PRO A 29 0.89 27.40 18.24
N TYR A 30 1.20 26.49 17.30
CA TYR A 30 0.18 25.70 16.62
C TYR A 30 -0.73 24.95 17.60
N SER A 31 -0.18 24.41 18.68
CA SER A 31 -0.92 23.72 19.74
C SER A 31 -1.97 24.61 20.41
N THR A 32 -1.64 25.87 20.71
CA THR A 32 -2.56 26.84 21.29
C THR A 32 -3.67 27.18 20.30
N LEU A 33 -3.32 27.48 19.05
CA LEU A 33 -4.31 27.81 18.04
C LEU A 33 -5.23 26.61 17.73
N TYR A 34 -4.68 25.40 17.75
CA TYR A 34 -5.43 24.17 17.54
C TYR A 34 -6.48 23.96 18.64
N LYS A 35 -6.13 24.16 19.92
CA LYS A 35 -7.08 24.10 21.04
C LYS A 35 -8.20 25.12 20.90
N VAL A 36 -7.86 26.37 20.60
CA VAL A 36 -8.84 27.44 20.40
C VAL A 36 -9.78 27.14 19.23
N CYS A 37 -9.25 26.62 18.11
CA CYS A 37 -10.10 26.18 17.00
C CYS A 37 -11.02 25.02 17.39
N ALA A 38 -10.52 24.04 18.14
CA ALA A 38 -11.30 22.89 18.59
C ALA A 38 -12.43 23.28 19.56
N GLU A 39 -12.12 24.09 20.57
CA GLU A 39 -13.08 24.61 21.56
C GLU A 39 -14.20 25.45 20.91
N ASN A 40 -13.89 26.12 19.79
CA ASN A 40 -14.83 26.99 19.07
C ASN A 40 -15.42 26.34 17.80
N ASN A 41 -15.25 25.03 17.61
CA ASN A 41 -15.72 24.28 16.43
C ASN A 41 -15.32 24.91 15.08
N LEU A 42 -14.15 25.56 15.01
CA LEU A 42 -13.62 26.19 13.81
C LEU A 42 -12.87 25.16 12.95
N LYS A 43 -13.24 25.07 11.67
CA LYS A 43 -12.54 24.27 10.67
C LYS A 43 -11.92 25.19 9.62
N SER A 44 -10.74 24.80 9.12
CA SER A 44 -10.13 25.42 7.95
C SER A 44 -11.03 25.18 6.73
N GLY A 45 -11.38 26.25 6.01
CA GLY A 45 -12.06 26.16 4.72
C GLY A 45 -11.13 25.68 3.60
N VAL A 46 -9.81 25.75 3.82
CA VAL A 46 -8.81 25.22 2.89
C VAL A 46 -8.71 23.71 3.06
N LEU A 47 -9.00 22.98 1.99
CA LEU A 47 -8.72 21.56 1.88
C LEU A 47 -7.21 21.35 1.85
N VAL A 48 -6.68 20.63 2.83
CA VAL A 48 -5.31 20.14 2.77
C VAL A 48 -5.32 18.91 1.87
N LYS A 49 -4.47 18.88 0.84
CA LYS A 49 -4.21 17.64 0.08
C LYS A 49 -3.73 16.59 1.10
N ARG A 50 -4.63 15.68 1.47
CA ARG A 50 -4.22 14.47 2.19
C ARG A 50 -3.30 13.71 1.24
N GLY A 51 -2.17 13.24 1.75
CA GLY A 51 -1.31 12.33 1.00
C GLY A 51 -2.12 11.12 0.52
N PRO A 52 -1.58 10.34 -0.43
CA PRO A 52 -2.24 9.10 -0.84
C PRO A 52 -2.61 8.27 0.39
N PRO A 53 -3.78 7.60 0.38
CA PRO A 53 -4.22 6.80 1.52
C PRO A 53 -3.12 5.81 1.92
N SER A 54 -2.87 5.71 3.23
CA SER A 54 -1.92 4.73 3.75
C SER A 54 -2.39 3.33 3.36
N LEU A 55 -1.45 2.49 2.95
CA LEU A 55 -1.72 1.06 2.77
C LEU A 55 -2.32 0.51 4.06
N SER A 56 -3.38 -0.28 3.99
CA SER A 56 -3.91 -0.97 5.17
C SER A 56 -2.90 -1.98 5.69
N ASP A 57 -2.88 -2.18 7.01
CA ASP A 57 -1.93 -3.08 7.67
C ASP A 57 -2.02 -4.52 7.12
N GLY A 58 -3.22 -5.00 6.78
CA GLY A 58 -3.42 -6.32 6.16
C GLY A 58 -2.70 -6.49 4.81
N HIS A 59 -2.66 -5.45 3.97
CA HIS A 59 -1.90 -5.52 2.71
C HIS A 59 -0.39 -5.60 2.97
N ILE A 60 0.10 -4.95 4.03
CA ILE A 60 1.52 -4.96 4.39
C ILE A 60 1.93 -6.37 4.82
N GLU A 61 1.14 -7.00 5.69
CA GLU A 61 1.38 -8.37 6.16
C GLU A 61 1.37 -9.38 5.01
N ASP A 62 0.37 -9.30 4.12
CA ASP A 62 0.27 -10.18 2.96
C ASP A 62 1.47 -10.04 2.00
N ILE A 63 1.94 -8.80 1.79
CA ILE A 63 3.14 -8.51 1.00
C ILE A 63 4.37 -9.15 1.65
N ILE A 64 4.58 -8.94 2.95
CA ILE A 64 5.77 -9.43 3.66
C ILE A 64 5.77 -10.96 3.69
N LYS A 65 4.63 -11.59 4.03
CA LYS A 65 4.49 -13.05 4.06
C LYS A 65 4.75 -13.66 2.69
N SER A 66 4.09 -13.14 1.65
CA SER A 66 4.27 -13.63 0.28
C SER A 66 5.72 -13.43 -0.20
N TYR A 67 6.34 -12.31 0.19
CA TYR A 67 7.74 -12.07 -0.09
C TYR A 67 8.60 -13.13 0.59
N LEU A 68 8.49 -13.36 1.90
CA LEU A 68 9.27 -14.36 2.64
C LEU A 68 9.11 -15.79 2.10
N GLU A 69 7.91 -16.15 1.63
CA GLU A 69 7.63 -17.44 0.96
C GLU A 69 8.39 -17.64 -0.37
N GLY A 70 9.03 -16.60 -0.89
CA GLY A 70 9.88 -16.66 -2.08
C GLY A 70 9.25 -16.06 -3.33
N MET A 71 8.01 -15.56 -3.27
CA MET A 71 7.38 -14.98 -4.44
C MET A 71 8.12 -13.74 -4.95
N SER A 72 8.11 -13.59 -6.28
CA SER A 72 8.59 -12.38 -6.94
C SER A 72 7.70 -11.17 -6.63
N GLN A 73 8.29 -9.97 -6.62
CA GLN A 73 7.54 -8.71 -6.39
C GLN A 73 6.45 -8.49 -7.43
N GLU A 74 6.63 -8.99 -8.66
CA GLU A 74 5.63 -8.92 -9.74
C GLU A 74 4.41 -9.80 -9.44
N LYS A 75 4.63 -11.05 -8.99
CA LYS A 75 3.53 -11.94 -8.57
C LYS A 75 2.80 -11.39 -7.35
N ILE A 76 3.53 -10.80 -6.40
CA ILE A 76 2.93 -10.16 -5.21
C ILE A 76 2.08 -8.95 -5.62
N ALA A 77 2.59 -8.12 -6.54
CA ALA A 77 1.85 -6.99 -7.10
C ALA A 77 0.55 -7.44 -7.78
N ALA A 78 0.62 -8.47 -8.61
CA ALA A 78 -0.55 -9.05 -9.27
C ALA A 78 -1.55 -9.64 -8.25
N LYS A 79 -1.08 -10.33 -7.21
CA LYS A 79 -1.92 -10.94 -6.16
C LYS A 79 -2.64 -9.89 -5.30
N THR A 80 -1.97 -8.78 -4.98
CA THR A 80 -2.49 -7.72 -4.09
C THR A 80 -3.19 -6.58 -4.82
N GLY A 81 -3.13 -6.54 -6.15
CA GLY A 81 -3.66 -5.44 -6.96
C GLY A 81 -2.86 -4.13 -6.82
N LEU A 82 -1.66 -4.19 -6.25
CA LEU A 82 -0.80 -3.03 -6.00
C LEU A 82 0.27 -2.93 -7.09
N CYS A 83 0.78 -1.72 -7.33
CA CYS A 83 1.92 -1.57 -8.23
C CYS A 83 3.21 -2.11 -7.60
N GLN A 84 4.11 -2.64 -8.42
CA GLN A 84 5.39 -3.21 -7.98
C GLN A 84 6.23 -2.21 -7.17
N LYS A 85 6.16 -0.92 -7.50
CA LYS A 85 6.85 0.15 -6.75
C LYS A 85 6.36 0.25 -5.31
N THR A 86 5.06 0.08 -5.07
CA THR A 86 4.48 0.05 -3.71
C THR A 86 4.97 -1.16 -2.95
N VAL A 87 4.93 -2.36 -3.55
CA VAL A 87 5.44 -3.60 -2.96
C VAL A 87 6.93 -3.46 -2.57
N SER A 88 7.76 -2.91 -3.47
CA SER A 88 9.18 -2.66 -3.22
C SER A 88 9.40 -1.68 -2.05
N ASN A 89 8.62 -0.60 -1.99
CA ASN A 89 8.68 0.36 -0.89
C ASN A 89 8.27 -0.27 0.45
N VAL A 90 7.25 -1.13 0.46
CA VAL A 90 6.81 -1.85 1.66
C VAL A 90 7.91 -2.77 2.17
N ILE A 91 8.51 -3.58 1.29
CA ILE A 91 9.62 -4.47 1.65
C ILE A 91 10.80 -3.66 2.18
N ARG A 92 11.20 -2.58 1.49
CA ARG A 92 12.32 -1.73 1.92
C ARG A 92 12.10 -1.05 3.27
N LYS A 93 10.84 -0.71 3.58
CA LYS A 93 10.44 -0.11 4.87
C LYS A 93 10.26 -1.14 5.97
N SER A 94 9.93 -2.38 5.62
CA SER A 94 9.97 -3.50 6.56
C SER A 94 11.43 -3.77 6.95
N ALA A 95 11.68 -4.34 8.13
CA ALA A 95 13.03 -4.71 8.56
C ALA A 95 13.68 -5.80 7.67
N HIS A 96 12.95 -6.29 6.66
CA HIS A 96 13.44 -7.26 5.70
C HIS A 96 14.16 -6.57 4.55
N HIS A 97 15.45 -6.84 4.42
CA HIS A 97 16.24 -6.31 3.31
C HIS A 97 15.79 -6.88 1.95
N LEU A 98 16.05 -6.09 0.91
CA LEU A 98 15.93 -6.56 -0.48
C LEU A 98 16.88 -7.74 -0.69
N ARG A 99 16.36 -8.81 -1.29
CA ARG A 99 17.15 -9.97 -1.71
C ARG A 99 18.29 -9.52 -2.62
N THR A 100 19.43 -10.18 -2.48
CA THR A 100 20.52 -9.97 -3.43
C THR A 100 20.11 -10.46 -4.82
N ARG A 101 20.79 -9.97 -5.87
CA ARG A 101 20.51 -10.42 -7.25
C ARG A 101 20.69 -11.93 -7.39
N SER A 102 21.68 -12.49 -6.72
CA SER A 102 21.96 -13.92 -6.64
C SER A 102 20.81 -14.71 -6.02
N ASP A 103 20.24 -14.26 -4.91
CA ASP A 103 19.11 -14.94 -4.28
C ASP A 103 17.85 -14.86 -5.13
N ALA A 104 17.60 -13.71 -5.75
CA ALA A 104 16.49 -13.52 -6.66
C ALA A 104 16.60 -14.42 -7.90
N ALA A 105 17.81 -14.62 -8.44
CA ALA A 105 18.05 -15.52 -9.57
C ALA A 105 17.74 -16.98 -9.22
N LYS A 106 18.25 -17.49 -8.09
CA LYS A 106 17.98 -18.85 -7.61
C LYS A 106 16.48 -19.11 -7.40
N LEU A 107 15.77 -18.14 -6.84
CA LEU A 107 14.32 -18.26 -6.63
C LEU A 107 13.56 -18.26 -7.95
N ARG A 108 13.95 -17.44 -8.93
CA ARG A 108 13.35 -17.44 -10.27
C ARG A 108 13.56 -18.76 -11.00
N GLU A 109 14.73 -19.36 -10.89
CA GLU A 109 14.99 -20.69 -11.47
C GLU A 109 14.13 -21.76 -10.82
N LYS A 110 14.03 -21.74 -9.48
CA LYS A 110 13.15 -22.64 -8.73
C LYS A 110 11.68 -22.46 -9.11
N GLU A 111 11.22 -21.22 -9.27
CA GLU A 111 9.86 -20.90 -9.71
C GLU A 111 9.58 -21.42 -11.13
N LYS A 112 10.50 -21.21 -12.08
CA LYS A 112 10.35 -21.73 -13.45
C LYS A 112 10.23 -23.26 -13.47
N GLY A 113 11.01 -23.95 -12.64
CA GLY A 113 10.91 -25.40 -12.49
C GLY A 113 9.52 -25.86 -12.01
N ILE A 114 8.96 -25.16 -11.02
CA ILE A 114 7.61 -25.45 -10.51
C ILE A 114 6.53 -25.16 -11.57
N ASP A 115 6.64 -24.05 -12.29
CA ASP A 115 5.68 -23.68 -13.33
C ASP A 115 5.72 -24.67 -14.50
N LEU A 116 6.90 -25.17 -14.89
CA LEU A 116 7.06 -26.22 -15.90
C LEU A 116 6.43 -27.55 -15.44
N GLN A 117 6.65 -27.96 -14.18
CA GLN A 117 6.02 -29.17 -13.62
C GLN A 117 4.49 -29.06 -13.61
N LYS A 118 3.94 -27.89 -13.27
CA LYS A 118 2.49 -27.65 -13.31
C LYS A 118 1.92 -27.75 -14.73
N GLN A 119 2.63 -27.20 -15.71
CA GLN A 119 2.23 -27.30 -17.12
C GLN A 119 2.25 -28.74 -17.62
N GLN A 120 3.30 -29.51 -17.28
CA GLN A 120 3.39 -30.93 -17.61
C GLN A 120 2.28 -31.76 -16.96
N ALA A 121 1.96 -31.49 -15.67
CA ALA A 121 0.87 -32.15 -14.97
C ALA A 121 -0.50 -31.82 -15.58
N ALA A 122 -0.73 -30.55 -15.96
CA ALA A 122 -1.95 -30.13 -16.64
C ALA A 122 -2.10 -30.80 -18.02
N ALA A 123 -1.02 -30.85 -18.80
CA ALA A 123 -0.98 -31.55 -20.08
C ALA A 123 -1.25 -33.06 -19.91
N ALA A 124 -0.63 -33.70 -18.93
CA ALA A 124 -0.84 -35.12 -18.64
C ALA A 124 -2.30 -35.43 -18.24
N ASN A 125 -2.93 -34.56 -17.44
CA ASN A 125 -4.35 -34.68 -17.12
C ASN A 125 -5.24 -34.50 -18.35
N ALA A 126 -4.94 -33.54 -19.23
CA ALA A 126 -5.69 -33.32 -20.47
C ALA A 126 -5.58 -34.53 -21.42
N VAL A 127 -4.39 -35.10 -21.57
CA VAL A 127 -4.17 -36.32 -22.37
C VAL A 127 -4.93 -37.51 -21.78
N ARG A 128 -4.90 -37.71 -20.46
CA ARG A 128 -5.68 -38.76 -19.79
C ARG A 128 -7.17 -38.59 -20.02
N HIS A 129 -7.67 -37.36 -19.92
CA HIS A 129 -9.07 -37.05 -20.19
C HIS A 129 -9.43 -37.35 -21.65
N ALA A 130 -8.61 -36.94 -22.62
CA ALA A 130 -8.82 -37.22 -24.04
C ALA A 130 -8.83 -38.73 -24.34
N MET A 131 -7.88 -39.50 -23.77
CA MET A 131 -7.84 -40.96 -23.93
C MET A 131 -9.08 -41.64 -23.35
N ASN A 132 -9.57 -41.18 -22.20
CA ASN A 132 -10.80 -41.71 -21.62
C ASN A 132 -12.02 -41.41 -22.49
N VAL A 133 -12.10 -40.20 -23.06
CA VAL A 133 -13.16 -39.86 -24.02
C VAL A 133 -13.09 -40.80 -25.24
N ILE A 134 -11.92 -40.99 -25.85
CA ILE A 134 -11.77 -41.90 -27.01
C ILE A 134 -12.18 -43.34 -26.67
N LYS A 135 -11.79 -43.85 -25.49
CA LYS A 135 -12.21 -45.18 -25.02
C LYS A 135 -13.72 -45.34 -24.85
N LEU A 136 -14.45 -44.27 -24.54
CA LEU A 136 -15.91 -44.30 -24.42
C LEU A 136 -16.62 -44.35 -25.78
N PHE A 137 -15.94 -43.98 -26.88
CA PHE A 137 -16.48 -44.00 -28.24
C PHE A 137 -16.03 -45.21 -29.07
N SER A 138 -15.22 -46.11 -28.51
CA SER A 138 -14.92 -47.43 -29.09
C SER A 138 -15.98 -48.43 -28.64
N TRP A 139 -17.05 -48.56 -29.42
CA TRP A 139 -18.00 -49.70 -29.41
C TRP A 139 -17.70 -50.60 -30.61
#